data_AF-A0A3N5MDM5-F1
#
_entry.id   AF-A0A3N5MDM5-F1
#
_cell.length_a   1.000
_cell.length_b   1.000
_cell.length_c   1.000
_cell.angle_alpha   90.00
_cell.angle_beta   90.00
_cell.angle_gamma   90.00
#
_symmetry.space_group_name_H-M   'P 1'
#
loop_
_entity.id
_entity.type
_entity.pdbx_description
1 polymer ?
#
loop_
_entity_poly.entity_id
_entity_poly.type
_entity_poly.pdbx_seq_one_letter_code
_entity_poly.pdbx_strand_id
1 'polypeptide(L)'
;MGNINLMLKKIINFVTFVDLPIKKKFLLFSLGVFIWFSVMYVMSIATLVDIHSKTTRIVSYDIPHDRIATKITRKLQNIMLDSTAIQNASDTQTVSKKSDAARGRTEDIRAFLSALMLGGQISDINRDTGKAIESFSVAAIKGDAEGEKYAASMMAFVDLLGKKNQELADLKIDILNKKISDDGQLS
;
A
#
# COMPACT_ATOMS: atom_id res chain seq x y z
N MET A 1 -44.05 -3.29 60.43
CA MET A 1 -44.21 -3.61 58.99
C MET A 1 -44.96 -2.54 58.16
N GLY A 2 -45.33 -1.37 58.71
CA GLY A 2 -46.07 -0.33 57.94
C GLY A 2 -45.21 0.65 57.13
N ASN A 3 -44.00 1.01 57.60
CA ASN A 3 -43.19 2.07 56.98
C ASN A 3 -42.55 1.69 55.63
N ILE A 4 -42.21 0.40 55.43
CA ILE A 4 -41.59 -0.10 54.19
C ILE A 4 -42.59 -0.04 53.03
N ASN A 5 -43.85 -0.44 53.27
CA ASN A 5 -44.93 -0.34 52.28
C ASN A 5 -45.21 1.12 51.88
N LEU A 6 -45.04 2.07 52.80
CA LEU A 6 -45.26 3.49 52.55
C LEU A 6 -44.12 4.13 51.73
N MET A 7 -42.87 3.75 51.99
CA MET A 7 -41.72 4.13 51.16
C MET A 7 -41.78 3.50 49.76
N LEU A 8 -42.09 2.21 49.66
CA LEU A 8 -42.28 1.54 48.37
C LEU A 8 -43.42 2.15 47.57
N LYS A 9 -44.57 2.47 48.19
CA LYS A 9 -45.69 3.13 47.51
C LYS A 9 -45.34 4.54 47.05
N LYS A 10 -44.52 5.29 47.81
CA LYS A 10 -44.00 6.60 47.36
C LYS A 10 -43.01 6.48 46.20
N ILE A 11 -42.12 5.49 46.22
CA ILE A 11 -41.19 5.21 45.11
C ILE A 11 -41.98 4.76 43.88
N ILE A 12 -42.97 3.88 44.04
CA ILE A 12 -43.86 3.44 42.96
C ILE A 12 -44.65 4.64 42.43
N ASN A 13 -45.31 5.46 43.25
CA ASN A 13 -46.03 6.65 42.78
C ASN A 13 -45.11 7.69 42.11
N PHE A 14 -43.85 7.77 42.54
CA PHE A 14 -42.82 8.60 41.93
C PHE A 14 -42.38 8.05 40.55
N VAL A 15 -42.16 6.74 40.46
CA VAL A 15 -41.80 6.01 39.21
C VAL A 15 -42.99 5.94 38.23
N THR A 16 -44.22 5.84 38.74
CA THR A 16 -45.48 5.81 37.97
C THR A 16 -46.03 7.23 37.71
N PHE A 17 -45.32 8.27 38.13
CA PHE A 17 -45.65 9.68 37.89
C PHE A 17 -47.09 10.07 38.24
N VAL A 18 -47.69 9.55 39.32
CA VAL A 18 -49.11 9.87 39.61
C VAL A 18 -49.26 11.31 40.14
N ASP A 19 -48.33 11.79 40.97
CA ASP A 19 -48.48 13.05 41.73
C ASP A 19 -47.55 14.21 41.30
N LEU A 20 -46.82 14.09 40.18
CA LEU A 20 -45.93 15.17 39.73
C LEU A 20 -46.65 16.19 38.83
N PRO A 21 -46.46 17.52 39.01
CA PRO A 21 -46.99 18.51 38.08
C PRO A 21 -46.45 18.26 36.67
N ILE A 22 -47.31 18.45 35.65
CA ILE A 22 -47.04 18.11 34.23
C ILE A 22 -45.66 18.60 33.76
N LYS A 23 -45.25 19.81 34.19
CA LYS A 23 -43.94 20.41 33.88
C LYS A 23 -42.75 19.55 34.34
N LYS A 24 -42.84 18.91 35.51
CA LYS A 24 -41.77 18.05 36.04
C LYS A 24 -41.73 16.68 35.35
N LYS A 25 -42.88 16.12 34.94
CA LYS A 25 -42.92 14.89 34.12
C LYS A 25 -42.26 15.11 32.76
N PHE A 26 -42.59 16.23 32.11
CA PHE A 26 -41.98 16.60 30.83
C PHE A 26 -40.48 16.85 30.95
N LEU A 27 -40.02 17.51 32.03
CA LEU A 27 -38.60 17.74 32.28
C LEU A 27 -37.84 16.42 32.53
N LEU A 28 -38.39 15.49 33.31
CA LEU A 28 -37.75 14.20 33.56
C LEU A 28 -37.70 13.34 32.29
N PHE A 29 -38.76 13.36 31.49
CA PHE A 29 -38.80 12.70 30.17
C PHE A 29 -37.77 13.32 29.21
N SER A 30 -37.74 14.65 29.10
CA SER A 30 -36.79 15.38 28.26
C SER A 30 -35.34 15.12 28.69
N LEU A 31 -35.06 15.06 29.99
CA LEU A 31 -33.72 14.75 30.49
C LEU A 31 -33.32 13.30 30.17
N GLY A 32 -34.24 12.35 30.35
CA GLY A 32 -34.00 10.94 29.99
C GLY A 32 -33.72 10.76 28.51
N VAL A 33 -34.53 11.40 27.65
CA VAL A 33 -34.34 11.40 26.20
C VAL A 33 -33.01 12.07 25.83
N PHE A 34 -32.67 13.21 26.44
CA PHE A 34 -31.40 13.91 26.21
C PHE A 34 -30.19 13.05 26.60
N ILE A 35 -30.23 12.39 27.76
CA ILE A 35 -29.19 11.46 28.20
C ILE A 35 -29.06 10.32 27.19
N TRP A 36 -30.17 9.74 26.73
CA TRP A 36 -30.16 8.68 25.73
C TRP A 36 -29.51 9.13 24.41
N PHE A 37 -29.88 10.31 23.91
CA PHE A 37 -29.24 10.90 22.74
C PHE A 37 -27.76 11.17 22.96
N SER A 38 -27.36 11.65 24.14
CA SER A 38 -25.96 11.88 24.47
C SER A 38 -25.17 10.57 24.45
N VAL A 39 -25.71 9.48 24.99
CA VAL A 39 -25.07 8.16 24.97
C VAL A 39 -24.93 7.66 23.52
N MET A 40 -25.99 7.72 22.73
CA MET A 40 -25.95 7.35 21.31
C MET A 40 -24.94 8.18 20.52
N TYR A 41 -24.85 9.47 20.80
CA TYR A 41 -23.90 10.39 20.17
C TYR A 41 -22.44 10.04 20.51
N VAL A 42 -22.13 9.84 21.80
CA VAL A 42 -20.78 9.45 22.24
C VAL A 42 -20.39 8.10 21.63
N MET A 43 -21.30 7.13 21.61
CA MET A 43 -21.05 5.83 21.00
C MET A 43 -20.77 5.95 19.49
N SER A 44 -21.56 6.77 18.79
CA SER A 44 -21.40 7.02 17.36
C SER A 44 -20.05 7.66 17.04
N ILE A 45 -19.62 8.65 17.83
CA ILE A 45 -18.29 9.27 17.66
C ILE A 45 -17.19 8.26 17.93
N ALA A 46 -17.27 7.48 19.01
CA ALA A 46 -16.27 6.49 19.34
C ALA A 46 -16.11 5.46 18.20
N THR A 47 -17.22 4.97 17.66
CA THR A 47 -17.21 4.07 16.49
C THR A 47 -16.64 4.74 15.25
N LEU A 48 -17.02 6.00 14.98
CA LEU A 48 -16.51 6.74 13.82
C LEU A 48 -15.00 6.94 13.89
N VAL A 49 -14.47 7.27 15.07
CA VAL A 49 -13.02 7.43 15.28
C VAL A 49 -12.28 6.11 15.09
N ASP A 50 -12.81 5.01 15.64
CA ASP A 50 -12.22 3.68 15.47
C ASP A 50 -12.18 3.26 13.99
N ILE A 51 -13.31 3.40 13.28
CA ILE A 51 -13.39 3.11 11.85
C ILE A 51 -12.43 4.01 11.08
N HIS A 52 -12.43 5.32 11.35
CA HIS A 52 -11.55 6.26 10.66
C HIS A 52 -10.08 5.89 10.83
N SER A 53 -9.65 5.49 12.04
CA SER A 53 -8.27 5.08 12.28
C SER A 53 -7.89 3.82 11.51
N LYS A 54 -8.76 2.80 11.50
CA LYS A 54 -8.56 1.53 10.76
C LYS A 54 -8.57 1.76 9.26
N THR A 55 -9.52 2.52 8.75
CA THR A 55 -9.60 2.88 7.33
C THR A 55 -8.38 3.69 6.90
N THR A 56 -7.93 4.65 7.71
CA THR A 56 -6.72 5.42 7.40
C THR A 56 -5.51 4.50 7.29
N ARG A 57 -5.35 3.54 8.21
CA ARG A 57 -4.26 2.55 8.15
C ARG A 57 -4.30 1.72 6.86
N ILE A 58 -5.47 1.20 6.48
CA ILE A 58 -5.63 0.40 5.25
C ILE A 58 -5.29 1.23 4.00
N VAL A 59 -5.77 2.48 3.96
CA VAL A 59 -5.57 3.37 2.81
C VAL A 59 -4.12 3.87 2.72
N SER A 60 -3.42 4.04 3.85
CA SER A 60 -2.06 4.57 3.86
C SER A 60 -0.96 3.51 3.82
N TYR A 61 -1.22 2.29 4.28
CA TYR A 61 -0.24 1.20 4.33
C TYR A 61 -0.62 0.04 3.41
N ASP A 62 -1.72 -0.66 3.70
CA ASP A 62 -2.00 -1.96 3.06
C ASP A 62 -2.20 -1.82 1.54
N ILE A 63 -3.04 -0.87 1.10
CA ILE A 63 -3.33 -0.67 -0.33
C ILE A 63 -2.09 -0.19 -1.10
N PRO A 64 -1.36 0.86 -0.67
CA PRO A 64 -0.18 1.32 -1.39
C PRO A 64 0.95 0.28 -1.42
N HIS A 65 1.15 -0.48 -0.34
CA HIS A 65 2.21 -1.49 -0.25
C HIS A 65 1.94 -2.67 -1.18
N ASP A 66 0.70 -3.18 -1.23
CA ASP A 66 0.30 -4.26 -2.15
C ASP A 66 0.41 -3.83 -3.63
N ARG A 67 0.05 -2.58 -3.93
CA ARG A 67 0.25 -2.00 -5.27
C ARG A 67 1.72 -2.00 -5.68
N ILE A 68 2.62 -1.62 -4.77
CA ILE A 68 4.06 -1.63 -5.06
C ILE A 68 4.54 -3.06 -5.29
N ALA A 69 4.15 -4.01 -4.45
CA ALA A 69 4.53 -5.41 -4.61
C ALA A 69 4.13 -5.92 -6.00
N THR A 70 2.88 -5.68 -6.41
CA THR A 70 2.39 -6.04 -7.74
C THR A 70 3.18 -5.35 -8.87
N LYS A 71 3.53 -4.07 -8.72
CA LYS A 71 4.32 -3.34 -9.73
C LYS A 71 5.76 -3.86 -9.81
N ILE A 72 6.39 -4.19 -8.68
CA ILE A 72 7.72 -4.83 -8.63
C ILE A 72 7.67 -6.18 -9.35
N THR A 73 6.70 -7.03 -9.04
CA THR A 73 6.53 -8.34 -9.69
C THR A 73 6.40 -8.20 -11.21
N ARG A 74 5.55 -7.29 -11.69
CA ARG A 74 5.42 -7.03 -13.14
C ARG A 74 6.73 -6.57 -13.79
N LYS A 75 7.48 -5.69 -13.13
CA LYS A 75 8.76 -5.22 -13.66
C LYS A 75 9.81 -6.33 -13.68
N LEU A 76 9.85 -7.22 -12.67
CA LEU A 76 10.71 -8.41 -12.67
C LEU A 76 10.37 -9.38 -13.80
N GLN A 77 9.09 -9.65 -14.04
CA GLN A 77 8.65 -10.45 -15.18
C GLN A 77 9.08 -9.84 -16.51
N ASN A 78 8.96 -8.52 -16.66
CA ASN A 78 9.41 -7.85 -17.86
C ASN A 78 10.94 -7.90 -18.03
N ILE A 79 11.72 -7.80 -16.95
CA ILE A 79 13.18 -8.00 -17.01
C ILE A 79 13.48 -9.42 -17.52
N MET A 80 12.80 -10.44 -17.00
CA MET A 80 12.96 -11.81 -17.49
C MET A 80 12.69 -11.92 -18.99
N LEU A 81 11.61 -11.31 -19.49
CA LEU A 81 11.29 -11.28 -20.92
C LEU A 81 12.37 -10.58 -21.73
N ASP A 82 12.93 -9.47 -21.23
CA ASP A 82 14.03 -8.79 -21.91
C ASP A 82 15.32 -9.60 -21.89
N SER A 83 15.64 -10.30 -20.79
CA SER A 83 16.78 -11.23 -20.72
C SER A 83 16.64 -12.35 -21.75
N THR A 84 15.44 -12.93 -21.89
CA THR A 84 15.16 -13.93 -22.93
C THR A 84 15.26 -13.34 -24.33
N ALA A 85 14.79 -12.10 -24.53
CA ALA A 85 14.92 -11.40 -25.81
C ALA A 85 16.39 -11.11 -26.16
N ILE A 86 17.23 -10.74 -25.19
CA ILE A 86 18.69 -10.58 -25.36
C ILE A 86 19.31 -11.90 -25.82
N GLN A 87 19.00 -13.01 -25.15
CA GLN A 87 19.54 -14.33 -25.51
C GLN A 87 19.20 -14.72 -26.96
N ASN A 88 17.97 -14.44 -27.39
CA ASN A 88 17.46 -14.81 -28.71
C ASN A 88 17.75 -13.77 -29.80
N ALA A 89 18.27 -12.59 -29.45
CA ALA A 89 18.56 -11.55 -30.43
C ALA A 89 19.62 -11.99 -31.45
N SER A 90 19.44 -11.56 -32.69
CA SER A 90 20.37 -11.82 -33.80
C SER A 90 21.23 -10.62 -34.15
N ASP A 91 20.93 -9.45 -33.60
CA ASP A 91 21.61 -8.19 -33.85
C ASP A 91 21.93 -7.45 -32.55
N THR A 92 23.01 -6.66 -32.57
CA THR A 92 23.52 -5.94 -31.40
C THR A 92 22.60 -4.78 -30.97
N GLN A 93 21.84 -4.21 -31.91
CA GLN A 93 20.91 -3.12 -31.63
C GLN A 93 19.75 -3.59 -30.74
N THR A 94 19.17 -4.75 -31.04
CA THR A 94 18.12 -5.38 -30.22
C THR A 94 18.65 -5.71 -28.83
N VAL A 95 19.87 -6.25 -28.72
CA VAL A 95 20.51 -6.53 -27.41
C VAL A 95 20.65 -5.26 -26.59
N SER A 96 21.22 -4.19 -27.16
CA SER A 96 21.40 -2.90 -26.48
C SER A 96 20.06 -2.32 -26.03
N LYS A 97 19.06 -2.27 -26.93
CA LYS A 97 17.72 -1.75 -26.60
C LYS A 97 17.07 -2.52 -25.43
N LYS A 98 17.19 -3.85 -25.44
CA LYS A 98 16.62 -4.70 -24.38
C LYS A 98 17.39 -4.59 -23.07
N SER A 99 18.71 -4.44 -23.13
CA SER A 99 19.54 -4.17 -21.95
C SER A 99 19.18 -2.84 -21.29
N ASP A 100 19.04 -1.77 -22.08
CA ASP A 100 18.64 -0.45 -21.58
C ASP A 100 17.24 -0.49 -20.94
N ALA A 101 16.31 -1.20 -21.57
CA ALA A 101 14.96 -1.37 -21.05
C ALA A 101 14.96 -2.13 -19.72
N ALA A 102 15.74 -3.20 -19.60
CA ALA A 102 15.88 -3.96 -18.37
C ALA A 102 16.55 -3.13 -17.25
N ARG A 103 17.59 -2.35 -17.58
CA ARG A 103 18.23 -1.39 -16.67
C ARG A 103 17.25 -0.31 -16.20
N GLY A 104 16.38 0.15 -17.08
CA GLY A 104 15.32 1.09 -16.69
C GLY A 104 14.35 0.48 -15.68
N ARG A 105 13.97 -0.79 -15.87
CA ARG A 105 13.06 -1.49 -14.95
C ARG A 105 13.70 -1.78 -13.60
N THR A 106 15.00 -2.08 -13.54
CA THR A 106 15.70 -2.25 -12.25
C THR A 106 15.76 -0.94 -11.48
N GLU A 107 15.99 0.19 -12.17
CA GLU A 107 15.95 1.52 -11.55
C GLU A 107 14.57 1.87 -10.99
N ASP A 108 13.50 1.57 -11.73
CA ASP A 108 12.14 1.79 -11.23
C ASP A 108 11.85 0.93 -9.99
N ILE A 109 12.31 -0.33 -9.97
CA ILE A 109 12.18 -1.21 -8.80
C ILE A 109 12.96 -0.63 -7.60
N ARG A 110 14.17 -0.08 -7.81
CA ARG A 110 14.91 0.61 -6.75
C ARG A 110 14.12 1.78 -6.18
N ALA A 111 13.57 2.63 -7.05
CA ALA A 111 12.77 3.77 -6.62
C ALA A 111 11.55 3.32 -5.77
N PHE A 112 10.88 2.23 -6.18
CA PHE A 112 9.77 1.66 -5.42
C PHE A 112 10.19 1.12 -4.05
N LEU A 113 11.32 0.41 -3.98
CA LEU A 113 11.86 -0.12 -2.72
C LEU A 113 12.34 1.01 -1.80
N SER A 114 12.98 2.05 -2.33
CA SER A 114 13.36 3.24 -1.56
C SER A 114 12.14 3.97 -1.00
N ALA A 115 11.07 4.12 -1.80
CA ALA A 115 9.82 4.71 -1.34
C ALA A 115 9.09 3.86 -0.29
N LEU A 116 9.20 2.53 -0.36
CA LEU A 116 8.75 1.64 0.72
C LEU A 116 9.55 1.86 2.01
N MET A 117 10.88 1.96 1.93
CA MET A 117 11.74 2.09 3.11
C MET A 117 11.63 3.46 3.78
N LEU A 118 11.62 4.54 2.99
CA LEU A 118 11.68 5.92 3.50
C LEU A 118 10.33 6.63 3.53
N GLY A 119 9.33 6.07 2.85
CA GLY A 119 8.09 6.77 2.52
C GLY A 119 8.31 7.78 1.40
N GLY A 120 7.23 8.17 0.73
CA GLY A 120 7.28 9.21 -0.29
C GLY A 120 6.27 9.04 -1.41
N GLN A 121 6.42 9.86 -2.44
CA GLN A 121 5.60 9.80 -3.64
C GLN A 121 6.27 8.89 -4.67
N ILE A 122 5.49 7.96 -5.20
CA ILE A 122 5.88 7.11 -6.32
C ILE A 122 5.17 7.63 -7.56
N SER A 123 5.94 7.81 -8.63
CA SER A 123 5.40 8.03 -9.98
C SER A 123 5.78 6.84 -10.84
N ASP A 124 4.79 6.00 -11.16
CA ASP A 124 4.96 4.91 -12.12
C ASP A 124 4.89 5.49 -13.52
N ILE A 125 6.02 5.50 -14.22
CA ILE A 125 6.16 6.04 -15.56
C ILE A 125 6.29 4.87 -16.53
N ASN A 126 5.48 4.89 -17.59
CA ASN A 126 5.66 3.98 -18.69
C ASN A 126 6.88 4.43 -19.50
N ARG A 127 7.99 3.71 -19.39
CA ARG A 127 9.24 4.05 -20.11
C ARG A 127 9.13 3.95 -21.63
N ASP A 128 8.19 3.16 -22.15
CA ASP A 128 7.99 3.01 -23.61
C ASP A 128 7.25 4.21 -24.21
N THR A 129 6.45 4.93 -23.42
CA THR A 129 5.63 6.07 -23.89
C THR A 129 5.97 7.39 -23.21
N GLY A 130 6.82 7.38 -22.19
CA GLY A 130 7.18 8.54 -21.37
C GLY A 130 6.05 9.10 -20.50
N LYS A 131 4.87 8.44 -20.49
CA LYS A 131 3.70 8.93 -19.75
C LYS A 131 3.67 8.38 -18.33
N ALA A 132 3.35 9.25 -17.37
CA ALA A 132 2.99 8.82 -16.03
C ALA A 132 1.72 7.96 -16.11
N ILE A 133 1.82 6.70 -15.69
CA ILE A 133 0.68 5.79 -15.58
C ILE A 133 -0.11 6.18 -14.33
N GLU A 134 0.59 6.37 -13.22
CA GLU A 134 -0.03 6.57 -11.92
C GLU A 134 0.94 7.23 -10.95
N SER A 135 0.45 8.12 -10.10
CA SER A 135 1.22 8.68 -8.98
C SER A 135 0.46 8.45 -7.68
N PHE A 136 1.13 7.90 -6.68
CA PHE A 136 0.53 7.61 -5.37
C PHE A 136 1.56 7.76 -4.25
N SER A 137 1.09 8.01 -3.03
CA SER A 137 1.93 8.16 -1.84
C SER A 137 2.00 6.86 -1.07
N VAL A 138 3.17 6.60 -0.47
CA VAL A 138 3.46 5.38 0.28
C VAL A 138 4.00 5.78 1.63
N ALA A 139 3.41 5.24 2.70
CA ALA A 139 3.97 5.38 4.03
C ALA A 139 5.19 4.46 4.18
N ALA A 140 6.23 4.94 4.86
CA ALA A 140 7.42 4.14 5.16
C ALA A 140 7.05 2.88 5.96
N ILE A 141 7.75 1.76 5.71
CA ILE A 141 7.64 0.52 6.50
C ILE A 141 8.32 0.67 7.90
N LYS A 142 8.49 1.91 8.38
CA LYS A 142 9.24 2.23 9.59
C LYS A 142 8.60 1.58 10.81
N GLY A 143 9.39 0.76 11.52
CA GLY A 143 8.94 0.06 12.74
C GLY A 143 8.51 -1.40 12.52
N ASP A 144 8.56 -1.90 11.27
CA ASP A 144 8.52 -3.33 10.97
C ASP A 144 9.91 -3.82 10.57
N ALA A 145 10.62 -4.42 11.54
CA ALA A 145 11.99 -4.88 11.37
C ALA A 145 12.12 -5.98 10.29
N GLU A 146 11.08 -6.80 10.11
CA GLU A 146 11.07 -7.85 9.09
C GLU A 146 10.88 -7.25 7.70
N GLY A 147 9.92 -6.33 7.56
CA GLY A 147 9.68 -5.57 6.33
C GLY A 147 10.88 -4.74 5.89
N GLU A 148 11.55 -4.05 6.82
CA GLU A 148 12.78 -3.29 6.54
C GLU A 148 13.92 -4.20 6.06
N LYS A 149 14.13 -5.34 6.72
CA LYS A 149 15.16 -6.33 6.32
C LYS A 149 14.84 -6.94 4.96
N TYR A 150 13.57 -7.25 4.69
CA TYR A 150 13.12 -7.79 3.41
C TYR A 150 13.34 -6.77 2.28
N ALA A 151 12.95 -5.52 2.47
CA ALA A 151 13.15 -4.46 1.48
C ALA A 151 14.64 -4.24 1.17
N ALA A 152 15.51 -4.24 2.19
CA ALA A 152 16.95 -4.14 2.01
C ALA A 152 17.53 -5.35 1.24
N SER A 153 17.05 -6.56 1.55
CA SER A 153 17.46 -7.78 0.85
C SER A 153 17.03 -7.77 -0.62
N MET A 154 15.81 -7.29 -0.89
CA MET A 154 15.28 -7.13 -2.25
C MET A 154 16.07 -6.07 -3.04
N MET A 155 16.47 -4.97 -2.39
CA MET A 155 17.30 -3.95 -3.03
C MET A 155 18.66 -4.52 -3.48
N ALA A 156 19.32 -5.27 -2.60
CA ALA A 156 20.56 -5.97 -2.94
C ALA A 156 20.37 -7.01 -4.07
N PHE A 157 19.25 -7.73 -4.06
CA PHE A 157 18.91 -8.69 -5.11
C PHE A 157 18.70 -8.00 -6.47
N VAL A 158 17.98 -6.88 -6.51
CA VAL A 158 17.72 -6.11 -7.73
C VAL A 158 19.01 -5.51 -8.29
N ASP A 159 19.94 -5.10 -7.43
CA ASP A 159 21.27 -4.65 -7.86
C ASP A 159 22.09 -5.76 -8.49
N LEU A 160 22.07 -6.95 -7.89
CA LEU A 160 22.71 -8.13 -8.46
C LEU A 160 22.08 -8.50 -9.81
N LEU A 161 20.74 -8.48 -9.90
CA LEU A 161 20.00 -8.75 -11.12
C LEU A 161 20.38 -7.76 -12.23
N GLY A 162 20.45 -6.47 -11.91
CA GLY A 162 20.90 -5.43 -12.84
C GLY A 162 22.30 -5.70 -13.40
N LYS A 163 23.25 -6.09 -12.53
CA LYS A 163 24.61 -6.46 -12.94
C LYS A 163 24.61 -7.69 -13.85
N LYS A 164 23.90 -8.76 -13.47
CA LYS A 164 23.83 -10.00 -14.26
C LYS A 164 23.16 -9.81 -15.60
N ASN A 165 22.16 -8.95 -15.69
CA ASN A 165 21.53 -8.64 -16.97
C ASN A 165 22.44 -7.84 -17.89
N GLN A 166 23.27 -6.93 -17.34
CA GLN A 166 24.30 -6.24 -18.12
C GLN A 166 25.37 -7.21 -18.62
N GLU A 167 25.90 -8.07 -17.75
CA GLU A 167 26.88 -9.11 -18.14
C GLU A 167 26.33 -10.00 -19.27
N LEU A 168 25.06 -10.38 -19.21
CA LEU A 168 24.40 -11.14 -20.27
C LEU A 168 24.36 -10.39 -21.61
N ALA A 169 24.06 -9.09 -21.58
CA ALA A 169 24.02 -8.27 -22.78
C ALA A 169 25.42 -8.12 -23.41
N ASP A 170 26.43 -7.87 -22.59
CA ASP A 170 27.82 -7.71 -23.02
C ASP A 170 28.32 -9.00 -23.69
N LEU A 171 28.13 -10.16 -23.04
CA LEU A 171 28.47 -11.48 -23.60
C LEU A 171 27.78 -11.75 -24.94
N LYS A 172 26.50 -11.38 -25.05
CA LYS A 172 25.75 -11.58 -26.29
C LYS A 172 26.27 -10.68 -27.41
N ILE A 173 26.59 -9.42 -27.12
CA ILE A 173 27.19 -8.49 -28.10
C ILE A 173 28.52 -9.04 -28.61
N ASP A 174 29.37 -9.56 -27.72
CA ASP A 174 30.66 -10.15 -28.10
C ASP A 174 30.50 -11.35 -29.04
N ILE A 175 29.54 -12.23 -28.75
CA ILE A 175 29.21 -13.38 -29.61
C ILE A 175 28.75 -12.92 -31.00
N LEU A 176 27.89 -11.91 -31.06
CA LEU A 176 27.37 -11.38 -32.33
C LEU A 176 28.47 -10.69 -33.14
N ASN A 177 29.33 -9.88 -32.50
CA ASN A 177 30.45 -9.23 -33.15
C ASN A 177 31.46 -10.24 -33.72
N LYS A 178 31.76 -11.30 -32.97
CA LYS A 178 32.63 -12.37 -33.45
C LYS A 178 32.06 -13.07 -34.68
N LYS A 179 30.75 -13.38 -34.66
CA LYS A 179 30.08 -14.01 -35.80
C LYS A 179 30.15 -13.15 -37.07
N ILE A 180 29.93 -11.83 -36.94
CA ILE A 180 30.04 -10.88 -38.06
C ILE A 180 31.47 -10.86 -38.63
N SER A 181 32.48 -10.89 -37.76
CA SER A 181 33.89 -10.95 -38.18
C SER A 181 34.24 -12.25 -38.90
N ASP A 182 33.73 -13.39 -38.41
CA ASP A 182 33.98 -14.71 -39.02
C ASP A 182 33.28 -14.84 -40.39
N ASP A 183 32.04 -14.36 -40.51
CA ASP A 183 31.29 -14.35 -41.78
C ASP A 183 31.91 -13.39 -42.82
N GLY A 184 32.52 -12.28 -42.37
CA GLY A 184 33.18 -11.30 -43.22
C GLY A 184 34.56 -11.72 -43.75
N GLN A 185 35.21 -12.73 -43.17
CA GLN A 185 36.50 -13.27 -43.64
C GLN A 185 36.35 -14.40 -44.68
N LEU A 186 35.13 -14.91 -44.88
CA LEU A 186 34.80 -15.95 -45.86
C LEU A 186 34.26 -15.38 -47.20
N SER A 187 34.29 -14.06 -47.36
CA SER A 187 33.89 -13.32 -48.58
C SER A 187 35.11 -12.80 -49.32
#